data_AF-E4SAE8-F1
#
_entry.id   AF-E4SAE8-F1
#
_cell.length_a   1.000
_cell.length_b   1.000
_cell.length_c   1.000
_cell.angle_alpha   90.00
_cell.angle_beta   90.00
_cell.angle_gamma   90.00
#
_symmetry.space_group_name_H-M   'P 1'
#
loop_
_entity.id
_entity.type
_entity.pdbx_description
1 polymer ?
#
loop_
_entity_poly.entity_id
_entity_poly.type
_entity_poly.pdbx_seq_one_letter_code
_entity_poly.pdbx_strand_id
1 'polypeptide(L)'
;MQMMSKDSIMSSLQRISQYGIDDVEIADLIDVGNQDYMNYLENEVIENLIAKGGATCKFIEGAYGAGKTHLLNLIYKKALSKGMLVAFTTLDSAVSLTDWKLVVEYILENVEYRHEGITYKSLQEILAFAGEKLVDEKQKEILKSAKLPSASFKNAILLALNKKNLNNEAWEVVKEYLVGRKVNVQTFKSVGINNIRASLSKSNAENILKTVLSSLHILGFKGVVLLFDENERTLSGFGERISRRNQLAANLMRRLIDGCSSGALEGVLIVFSVLPDFISQVANRYEALAQRLQIVQGENKCVGWRLPLQKVDFVNTLSEDHKLFMVKMVEAYLRLAQNFGILNDDFKKEVIDTCNMVLRRNISSGYKRELAKTIATMILERMR
;
A
#
# COMPACT_ATOMS: atom_id res chain seq x y z
N MET A 1 -18.53 -14.37 1.35
CA MET A 1 -18.44 -13.08 0.65
C MET A 1 -19.46 -12.16 1.30
N GLN A 2 -19.01 -11.18 2.08
CA GLN A 2 -19.93 -10.21 2.70
C GLN A 2 -20.65 -9.48 1.56
N MET A 3 -21.98 -9.55 1.49
CA MET A 3 -22.73 -8.78 0.50
C MET A 3 -22.50 -7.30 0.79
N MET A 4 -21.82 -6.60 -0.12
CA MET A 4 -21.68 -5.15 -0.04
C MET A 4 -23.07 -4.51 -0.07
N SER A 5 -23.26 -3.46 0.74
CA SER A 5 -24.51 -2.72 0.72
C SER A 5 -24.69 -2.02 -0.62
N LYS A 6 -25.95 -1.89 -1.06
CA LYS A 6 -26.30 -1.13 -2.27
C LYS A 6 -25.75 0.31 -2.22
N ASP A 7 -25.74 0.91 -1.04
CA ASP A 7 -25.25 2.27 -0.82
C ASP A 7 -23.73 2.39 -1.00
N SER A 8 -22.97 1.39 -0.52
CA SER A 8 -21.51 1.35 -0.73
C SER A 8 -21.19 1.24 -2.22
N ILE A 9 -21.83 0.31 -2.94
CA ILE A 9 -21.67 0.17 -4.39
C ILE A 9 -22.01 1.47 -5.13
N MET A 10 -23.10 2.14 -4.73
CA MET A 10 -23.49 3.43 -5.29
C MET A 10 -22.42 4.49 -5.07
N SER A 11 -21.88 4.59 -3.84
CA SER A 11 -20.83 5.56 -3.51
C SER A 11 -19.54 5.32 -4.33
N SER A 12 -19.17 4.07 -4.53
CA SER A 12 -18.02 3.68 -5.34
C SER A 12 -18.23 4.02 -6.83
N LEU A 13 -19.42 3.74 -7.36
CA LEU A 13 -19.78 4.10 -8.74
C LEU A 13 -19.78 5.62 -8.96
N GLN A 14 -20.30 6.39 -8.00
CA GLN A 14 -20.26 7.86 -8.04
C GLN A 14 -18.82 8.39 -8.07
N ARG A 15 -17.95 7.83 -7.21
CA ARG A 15 -16.52 8.17 -7.18
C ARG A 15 -15.84 7.84 -8.51
N ILE A 16 -16.11 6.67 -9.10
CA ILE A 16 -15.55 6.28 -10.40
C ILE A 16 -16.08 7.18 -11.51
N SER A 17 -17.38 7.50 -11.52
CA SER A 17 -17.96 8.40 -12.52
C SER A 17 -17.30 9.78 -12.49
N GLN A 18 -17.01 10.31 -11.29
CA GLN A 18 -16.46 11.66 -11.14
C GLN A 18 -14.94 11.70 -11.38
N TYR A 19 -14.20 10.75 -10.81
CA TYR A 19 -12.75 10.78 -10.78
C TYR A 19 -12.08 9.68 -11.59
N GLY A 20 -12.80 8.66 -12.06
CA GLY A 20 -12.23 7.51 -12.76
C GLY A 20 -11.22 6.71 -11.93
N ILE A 21 -11.36 6.76 -10.60
CA ILE A 21 -10.54 6.02 -9.63
C ILE A 21 -11.50 5.27 -8.73
N ASP A 22 -11.29 3.97 -8.62
CA ASP A 22 -12.03 3.08 -7.74
C ASP A 22 -11.56 3.18 -6.28
N ASP A 23 -12.33 2.60 -5.38
CA ASP A 23 -11.93 2.40 -3.99
C ASP A 23 -11.55 0.94 -3.72
N VAL A 24 -11.00 0.72 -2.54
CA VAL A 24 -10.58 -0.59 -2.07
C VAL A 24 -11.75 -1.58 -1.96
N GLU A 25 -12.97 -1.11 -1.73
CA GLU A 25 -14.10 -1.98 -1.43
C GLU A 25 -14.49 -2.82 -2.65
N ILE A 26 -14.56 -2.19 -3.83
CA ILE A 26 -14.96 -2.85 -5.08
C ILE A 26 -13.81 -3.28 -5.99
N ALA A 27 -12.56 -2.94 -5.69
CA ALA A 27 -11.42 -3.13 -6.59
C ALA A 27 -11.32 -4.55 -7.18
N ASP A 28 -11.46 -5.60 -6.37
CA ASP A 28 -11.44 -7.00 -6.82
C ASP A 28 -12.67 -7.43 -7.63
N LEU A 29 -13.82 -6.78 -7.43
CA LEU A 29 -15.07 -7.07 -8.15
C LEU A 29 -15.03 -6.55 -9.59
N ILE A 30 -14.29 -5.46 -9.80
CA ILE A 30 -14.15 -4.79 -11.10
C ILE A 30 -12.80 -5.06 -11.79
N ASP A 31 -11.92 -5.86 -11.17
CA ASP A 31 -10.61 -6.19 -11.73
C ASP A 31 -10.70 -6.98 -13.03
N VAL A 32 -9.80 -6.67 -13.96
CA VAL A 32 -9.68 -7.31 -15.26
C VAL A 32 -8.21 -7.46 -15.62
N GLY A 33 -7.77 -8.71 -15.80
CA GLY A 33 -6.46 -9.02 -16.38
C GLY A 33 -5.27 -9.01 -15.43
N ASN A 34 -5.44 -8.67 -14.13
CA ASN A 34 -4.34 -8.65 -13.15
C ASN A 34 -4.22 -9.96 -12.33
N GLN A 35 -5.10 -10.94 -12.55
CA GLN A 35 -5.21 -12.16 -11.74
C GLN A 35 -3.89 -12.93 -11.61
N ASP A 36 -3.15 -13.11 -12.72
CA ASP A 36 -1.92 -13.90 -12.69
C ASP A 36 -0.82 -13.21 -11.88
N TYR A 37 -0.71 -11.88 -11.99
CA TYR A 37 0.20 -11.11 -11.16
C TYR A 37 -0.20 -11.15 -9.68
N MET A 38 -1.50 -11.06 -9.39
CA MET A 38 -2.00 -11.17 -8.02
C MET A 38 -1.74 -12.56 -7.42
N ASN A 39 -1.83 -13.63 -8.23
CA ASN A 39 -1.47 -14.99 -7.83
C ASN A 39 0.04 -15.11 -7.55
N TYR A 40 0.87 -14.51 -8.41
CA TYR A 40 2.32 -14.44 -8.17
C TYR A 40 2.65 -13.66 -6.89
N LEU A 41 2.04 -12.49 -6.70
CA LEU A 41 2.25 -11.68 -5.52
C LEU A 41 1.85 -12.43 -4.25
N GLU A 42 0.73 -13.13 -4.28
CA GLU A 42 0.28 -13.95 -3.17
C GLU A 42 1.27 -15.08 -2.86
N ASN A 43 1.57 -15.93 -3.84
CA ASN A 43 2.32 -17.16 -3.59
C ASN A 43 3.82 -16.90 -3.41
N GLU A 44 4.43 -16.15 -4.32
CA GLU A 44 5.88 -15.97 -4.36
C GLU A 44 6.34 -14.84 -3.44
N VAL A 45 5.61 -13.73 -3.40
CA VAL A 45 6.01 -12.56 -2.62
C VAL A 45 5.50 -12.67 -1.18
N ILE A 46 4.18 -12.77 -0.98
CA ILE A 46 3.61 -12.74 0.37
C ILE A 46 3.96 -14.01 1.13
N GLU A 47 3.55 -15.18 0.66
CA GLU A 47 3.68 -16.43 1.42
C GLU A 47 5.12 -16.95 1.44
N ASN A 48 5.84 -16.89 0.31
CA ASN A 48 7.17 -17.48 0.20
C ASN A 48 8.34 -16.58 0.58
N LEU A 49 8.18 -15.25 0.54
CA LEU A 49 9.24 -14.29 0.88
C LEU A 49 8.91 -13.52 2.17
N ILE A 50 7.83 -12.74 2.15
CA ILE A 50 7.52 -11.78 3.23
C ILE A 50 7.16 -12.48 4.54
N ALA A 51 6.29 -13.48 4.49
CA ALA A 51 5.87 -14.24 5.67
C ALA A 51 7.01 -15.01 6.35
N LYS A 52 8.14 -15.21 5.66
CA LYS A 52 9.36 -15.85 6.19
C LYS A 52 10.42 -14.84 6.64
N GLY A 53 10.05 -13.58 6.79
CA GLY A 53 10.94 -12.50 7.24
C GLY A 53 11.72 -11.81 6.11
N GLY A 54 11.57 -12.26 4.86
CA GLY A 54 12.15 -11.57 3.70
C GLY A 54 11.51 -10.20 3.45
N ALA A 55 12.17 -9.39 2.62
CA ALA A 55 11.67 -8.09 2.23
C ALA A 55 11.95 -7.78 0.77
N THR A 56 11.07 -7.01 0.14
CA THR A 56 11.28 -6.53 -1.23
C THR A 56 10.64 -5.17 -1.45
N CYS A 57 11.24 -4.41 -2.36
CA CYS A 57 10.72 -3.14 -2.84
C CYS A 57 10.34 -3.26 -4.32
N LYS A 58 9.17 -2.74 -4.69
CA LYS A 58 8.63 -2.74 -6.05
C LYS A 58 8.20 -1.34 -6.49
N PHE A 59 8.33 -1.07 -7.78
CA PHE A 59 7.94 0.17 -8.45
C PHE A 59 6.96 -0.19 -9.55
N ILE A 60 5.73 0.32 -9.43
CA ILE A 60 4.68 0.17 -10.42
C ILE A 60 4.69 1.41 -11.31
N GLU A 61 5.23 1.27 -12.51
CA GLU A 61 5.34 2.35 -13.49
C GLU A 61 4.16 2.33 -14.46
N GLY A 62 3.56 3.49 -14.72
CA GLY A 62 2.51 3.60 -15.72
C GLY A 62 2.03 5.03 -15.88
N ALA A 63 1.46 5.33 -17.05
CA ALA A 63 0.90 6.65 -17.34
C ALA A 63 -0.28 7.00 -16.42
N TYR A 64 -0.69 8.26 -16.46
CA TYR A 64 -1.91 8.69 -15.78
C TYR A 64 -3.12 7.95 -16.37
N GLY A 65 -3.96 7.38 -15.49
CA GLY A 65 -5.11 6.57 -15.90
C GLY A 65 -4.80 5.13 -16.33
N ALA A 66 -3.54 4.66 -16.25
CA ALA A 66 -3.17 3.29 -16.63
C ALA A 66 -3.65 2.19 -15.68
N GLY A 67 -4.11 2.54 -14.46
CA GLY A 67 -4.57 1.59 -13.43
C GLY A 67 -3.61 1.37 -12.27
N LYS A 68 -2.66 2.29 -12.00
CA LYS A 68 -1.71 2.19 -10.87
C LYS A 68 -2.42 2.10 -9.51
N THR A 69 -3.28 3.08 -9.21
CA THR A 69 -4.05 3.12 -7.96
C THR A 69 -4.94 1.89 -7.81
N HIS A 70 -5.58 1.44 -8.90
CA HIS A 70 -6.37 0.20 -8.92
C HIS A 70 -5.50 -1.02 -8.53
N LEU A 71 -4.32 -1.18 -9.14
CA LEU A 71 -3.40 -2.26 -8.78
C LEU A 71 -2.94 -2.17 -7.31
N LEU A 72 -2.68 -0.96 -6.79
CA LEU A 72 -2.38 -0.80 -5.36
C LEU A 72 -3.56 -1.17 -4.47
N ASN A 73 -4.80 -0.86 -4.84
CA ASN A 73 -6.00 -1.28 -4.12
C ASN A 73 -6.14 -2.81 -4.09
N LEU A 74 -5.82 -3.50 -5.20
CA LEU A 74 -5.80 -4.96 -5.25
C LEU A 74 -4.74 -5.54 -4.30
N ILE A 75 -3.53 -4.97 -4.30
CA ILE A 75 -2.45 -5.36 -3.38
C ILE A 75 -2.88 -5.14 -1.94
N TYR A 76 -3.44 -3.98 -1.62
CA TYR A 76 -3.97 -3.64 -0.30
C TYR A 76 -4.98 -4.70 0.16
N LYS A 77 -5.98 -5.01 -0.67
CA LYS A 77 -7.08 -5.92 -0.29
C LYS A 77 -6.56 -7.34 -0.12
N LYS A 78 -5.69 -7.78 -1.03
CA LYS A 78 -5.03 -9.09 -0.96
C LYS A 78 -4.20 -9.22 0.32
N ALA A 79 -3.38 -8.23 0.65
CA ALA A 79 -2.53 -8.24 1.84
C ALA A 79 -3.34 -8.34 3.14
N LEU A 80 -4.41 -7.54 3.30
CA LEU A 80 -5.31 -7.66 4.45
C LEU A 80 -5.98 -9.04 4.52
N SER A 81 -6.45 -9.58 3.38
CA SER A 81 -7.05 -10.92 3.35
C SER A 81 -6.08 -12.04 3.75
N LYS A 82 -4.78 -11.77 3.63
CA LYS A 82 -3.70 -12.66 4.02
C LYS A 82 -3.19 -12.39 5.44
N GLY A 83 -3.86 -11.57 6.24
CA GLY A 83 -3.45 -11.30 7.62
C GLY A 83 -2.14 -10.53 7.71
N MET A 84 -1.80 -9.75 6.68
CA MET A 84 -0.73 -8.76 6.75
C MET A 84 -1.28 -7.44 7.28
N LEU A 85 -0.36 -6.62 7.81
CA LEU A 85 -0.66 -5.22 8.09
C LEU A 85 -0.45 -4.39 6.82
N VAL A 86 -1.26 -3.36 6.60
CA VAL A 86 -1.14 -2.49 5.42
C VAL A 86 -1.17 -1.03 5.82
N ALA A 87 -0.20 -0.25 5.34
CA ALA A 87 -0.25 1.22 5.38
C ALA A 87 -0.27 1.73 3.95
N PHE A 88 -1.33 2.45 3.59
CA PHE A 88 -1.51 3.06 2.27
C PHE A 88 -1.48 4.57 2.40
N THR A 89 -0.57 5.22 1.69
CA THR A 89 -0.48 6.67 1.65
C THR A 89 -0.48 7.17 0.21
N THR A 90 -1.21 8.25 -0.02
CA THR A 90 -1.03 9.05 -1.22
C THR A 90 0.06 10.07 -0.90
N LEU A 91 1.16 10.01 -1.64
CA LEU A 91 2.24 10.99 -1.51
C LEU A 91 1.70 12.35 -1.95
N ASP A 92 1.46 13.22 -0.97
CA ASP A 92 1.02 14.59 -1.09
C ASP A 92 1.95 15.54 -0.30
N SER A 93 1.60 16.83 -0.20
CA SER A 93 2.41 17.81 0.51
C SER A 93 2.49 17.56 2.04
N ALA A 94 1.59 16.76 2.62
CA ALA A 94 1.57 16.42 4.03
C ALA A 94 2.47 15.23 4.36
N VAL A 95 2.56 14.22 3.48
CA VAL A 95 3.46 13.07 3.60
C VAL A 95 4.49 13.08 2.48
N SER A 96 5.36 14.07 2.51
CA SER A 96 6.49 14.15 1.59
C SER A 96 7.56 13.13 1.97
N LEU A 97 8.02 12.32 1.02
CA LEU A 97 9.19 11.41 1.14
C LEU A 97 10.52 12.14 1.46
N THR A 98 10.48 13.40 1.84
CA THR A 98 11.62 14.17 2.32
C THR A 98 11.91 13.98 3.80
N ASP A 99 10.93 13.52 4.59
CA ASP A 99 11.07 13.44 6.03
C ASP A 99 10.73 12.04 6.54
N TRP A 100 11.78 11.29 6.87
CA TRP A 100 11.66 9.94 7.41
C TRP A 100 10.84 9.88 8.69
N LYS A 101 10.87 10.95 9.51
CA LYS A 101 10.06 11.01 10.72
C LYS A 101 8.56 11.03 10.38
N LEU A 102 8.15 11.87 9.42
CA LEU A 102 6.74 12.00 9.02
C LEU A 102 6.22 10.73 8.36
N VAL A 103 7.04 10.09 7.52
CA VAL A 103 6.68 8.80 6.89
C VAL A 103 6.43 7.73 7.96
N VAL A 104 7.33 7.61 8.94
CA VAL A 104 7.17 6.63 10.03
C VAL A 104 5.97 6.98 10.92
N GLU A 105 5.80 8.25 11.31
CA GLU A 105 4.63 8.72 12.08
C GLU A 105 3.32 8.35 11.35
N TYR A 106 3.25 8.62 10.04
CA TYR A 106 2.09 8.25 9.21
C TYR A 106 1.82 6.74 9.20
N ILE A 107 2.87 5.91 9.01
CA ILE A 107 2.74 4.45 8.99
C ILE A 107 2.21 3.97 10.35
N LEU A 108 2.74 4.47 11.47
CA LEU A 108 2.31 4.07 12.81
C LEU A 108 0.85 4.44 13.07
N GLU A 109 0.40 5.60 12.58
CA GLU A 109 -0.98 6.09 12.73
C GLU A 109 -1.99 5.40 11.81
N ASN A 110 -1.58 5.03 10.59
CA ASN A 110 -2.49 4.60 9.52
C ASN A 110 -2.31 3.16 9.09
N VAL A 111 -1.45 2.38 9.75
CA VAL A 111 -1.38 0.94 9.52
C VAL A 111 -2.69 0.29 9.93
N GLU A 112 -3.15 -0.65 9.12
CA GLU A 112 -4.40 -1.36 9.30
C GLU A 112 -4.15 -2.87 9.32
N TYR A 113 -4.95 -3.57 10.11
CA TYR A 113 -4.95 -5.02 10.21
C TYR A 113 -6.38 -5.52 10.27
N ARG A 114 -6.69 -6.61 9.56
CA ARG A 114 -8.03 -7.20 9.55
C ARG A 114 -8.02 -8.59 10.17
N HIS A 115 -8.92 -8.80 11.11
CA HIS A 115 -9.14 -10.10 11.75
C HIS A 115 -10.64 -10.34 11.91
N GLU A 116 -11.13 -11.49 11.46
CA GLU A 116 -12.55 -11.88 11.57
C GLU A 116 -13.55 -10.81 11.10
N GLY A 117 -13.19 -10.06 10.06
CA GLY A 117 -14.02 -8.99 9.49
C GLY A 117 -13.93 -7.63 10.20
N ILE A 118 -13.22 -7.54 11.33
CA ILE A 118 -12.96 -6.29 12.05
C ILE A 118 -11.64 -5.70 11.57
N THR A 119 -11.64 -4.41 11.25
CA THR A 119 -10.42 -3.66 10.89
C THR A 119 -9.93 -2.88 12.10
N TYR A 120 -8.71 -3.17 12.55
CA TYR A 120 -7.98 -2.44 13.57
C TYR A 120 -7.04 -1.44 12.88
N LYS A 121 -7.13 -0.17 13.25
CA LYS A 121 -6.31 0.90 12.69
C LYS A 121 -5.35 1.43 13.75
N SER A 122 -4.15 1.82 13.31
CA SER A 122 -2.99 2.27 14.10
C SER A 122 -2.25 1.17 14.86
N LEU A 123 -0.94 1.33 15.01
CA LEU A 123 -0.07 0.31 15.58
C LEU A 123 -0.48 -0.07 17.01
N GLN A 124 -0.81 0.91 17.85
CA GLN A 124 -1.14 0.68 19.26
C GLN A 124 -2.42 -0.14 19.44
N GLU A 125 -3.46 0.10 18.64
CA GLU A 125 -4.71 -0.67 18.73
C GLU A 125 -4.51 -2.09 18.21
N ILE A 126 -3.72 -2.26 17.14
CA ILE A 126 -3.35 -3.58 16.61
C ILE A 126 -2.56 -4.38 17.66
N LEU A 127 -1.58 -3.77 18.32
CA LEU A 127 -0.79 -4.42 19.36
C LEU A 127 -1.60 -4.75 20.60
N ALA A 128 -2.50 -3.85 21.03
CA ALA A 128 -3.40 -4.11 22.15
C ALA A 128 -4.31 -5.31 21.87
N PHE A 129 -4.94 -5.33 20.69
CA PHE A 129 -5.74 -6.46 20.22
C PHE A 129 -4.92 -7.75 20.14
N ALA A 130 -3.74 -7.69 19.52
CA ALA A 130 -2.88 -8.85 19.34
C ALA A 130 -2.42 -9.44 20.67
N GLY A 131 -2.07 -8.60 21.65
CA GLY A 131 -1.69 -9.04 22.99
C GLY A 131 -2.82 -9.73 23.77
N GLU A 132 -4.09 -9.45 23.43
CA GLU A 132 -5.26 -10.08 24.02
C GLU A 132 -5.67 -11.37 23.31
N LYS A 133 -5.57 -11.41 21.97
CA LYS A 133 -6.21 -12.46 21.16
C LYS A 133 -5.26 -13.31 20.31
N LEU A 134 -4.11 -12.78 19.89
CA LEU A 134 -3.28 -13.41 18.86
C LEU A 134 -1.91 -13.89 19.36
N VAL A 135 -1.33 -13.17 20.31
CA VAL A 135 0.07 -13.33 20.71
C VAL A 135 0.16 -14.09 22.02
N ASP A 136 0.92 -15.18 22.03
CA ASP A 136 1.18 -15.98 23.23
C ASP A 136 2.37 -15.43 24.06
N GLU A 137 2.54 -15.95 25.28
CA GLU A 137 3.64 -15.54 26.16
C GLU A 137 5.02 -15.94 25.63
N LYS A 138 5.12 -17.00 24.80
CA LYS A 138 6.39 -17.43 24.20
C LYS A 138 6.88 -16.38 23.21
N GLN A 139 6.02 -15.86 22.35
CA GLN A 139 6.33 -14.79 21.41
C GLN A 139 6.73 -13.50 22.14
N LYS A 140 6.05 -13.16 23.24
CA LYS A 140 6.42 -12.00 24.08
C LYS A 140 7.80 -12.15 24.69
N GLU A 141 8.17 -13.33 25.20
CA GLU A 141 9.51 -13.58 25.75
C GLU A 141 10.59 -13.58 24.65
N ILE A 142 10.30 -14.11 23.46
CA ILE A 142 11.20 -13.99 22.30
C ILE A 142 11.43 -12.51 21.97
N LEU A 143 10.36 -11.71 21.85
CA LEU A 143 10.46 -10.29 21.57
C LEU A 143 11.27 -9.55 22.65
N LYS A 144 11.02 -9.86 23.92
CA LYS A 144 11.73 -9.26 25.07
C LYS A 144 13.23 -9.53 25.00
N SER A 145 13.63 -10.76 24.67
CA SER A 145 15.04 -11.16 24.51
C SER A 145 15.70 -10.63 23.22
N ALA A 146 14.91 -10.30 22.21
CA ALA A 146 15.42 -9.83 20.92
C ALA A 146 16.20 -8.51 21.03
N LYS A 147 17.33 -8.45 20.32
CA LYS A 147 18.16 -7.24 20.17
C LYS A 147 17.65 -6.43 18.98
N LEU A 148 16.78 -5.47 19.26
CA LEU A 148 16.21 -4.59 18.25
C LEU A 148 16.84 -3.19 18.28
N PRO A 149 16.92 -2.47 17.14
CA PRO A 149 17.60 -1.18 17.03
C PRO A 149 17.08 -0.09 17.99
N SER A 150 15.79 -0.12 18.35
CA SER A 150 15.18 0.83 19.29
C SER A 150 14.64 0.11 20.53
N ALA A 151 15.42 0.10 21.61
CA ALA A 151 14.98 -0.48 22.88
C ALA A 151 13.74 0.22 23.47
N SER A 152 13.63 1.55 23.34
CA SER A 152 12.46 2.29 23.84
C SER A 152 11.19 1.89 23.11
N PHE A 153 11.25 1.74 21.78
CA PHE A 153 10.09 1.36 20.99
C PHE A 153 9.70 -0.10 21.21
N LYS A 154 10.69 -1.00 21.32
CA LYS A 154 10.45 -2.40 21.73
C LYS A 154 9.72 -2.48 23.08
N ASN A 155 10.15 -1.70 24.06
CA ASN A 155 9.52 -1.66 25.38
C ASN A 155 8.07 -1.15 25.31
N ALA A 156 7.81 -0.12 24.50
CA ALA A 156 6.45 0.37 24.28
C ALA A 156 5.55 -0.67 23.60
N ILE A 157 6.08 -1.44 22.63
CA ILE A 157 5.36 -2.56 22.01
C ILE A 157 5.00 -3.62 23.06
N LEU A 158 5.94 -4.01 23.94
CA LEU A 158 5.68 -4.96 25.03
C LEU A 158 4.65 -4.44 26.04
N LEU A 159 4.61 -3.12 26.29
CA LEU A 159 3.58 -2.51 27.13
C LEU A 159 2.20 -2.58 26.47
N ALA A 160 2.10 -2.28 25.17
CA ALA A 160 0.82 -2.39 24.44
C ALA A 160 0.31 -3.83 24.36
N LEU A 161 1.18 -4.81 24.11
CA LEU A 161 0.86 -6.24 24.16
C LEU A 161 0.36 -6.70 25.53
N ASN A 162 0.64 -5.93 26.59
CA ASN A 162 0.22 -6.19 27.95
C ASN A 162 -0.68 -5.06 28.48
N LYS A 163 -1.48 -4.43 27.61
CA LYS A 163 -2.40 -3.32 27.94
C LYS A 163 -3.22 -3.56 29.22
N LYS A 164 -3.66 -4.80 29.47
CA LYS A 164 -4.43 -5.19 30.67
C LYS A 164 -3.71 -4.92 32.01
N ASN A 165 -2.38 -4.80 31.99
CA ASN A 165 -1.56 -4.50 33.17
C ASN A 165 -1.32 -2.99 33.34
N LEU A 166 -1.84 -2.15 32.45
CA LEU A 166 -1.70 -0.69 32.50
C LEU A 166 -3.00 -0.08 33.03
N ASN A 167 -2.86 0.99 33.82
CA ASN A 167 -3.99 1.86 34.10
C ASN A 167 -4.28 2.76 32.87
N ASN A 168 -5.43 3.44 32.89
CA ASN A 168 -5.88 4.26 31.76
C ASN A 168 -4.88 5.38 31.43
N GLU A 169 -4.32 6.06 32.43
CA GLU A 169 -3.35 7.13 32.22
C GLU A 169 -2.08 6.63 31.54
N ALA A 170 -1.51 5.51 32.00
CA ALA A 170 -0.35 4.88 31.38
C ALA A 170 -0.63 4.44 29.95
N TRP A 171 -1.83 3.91 29.68
CA TRP A 171 -2.23 3.52 28.34
C TRP A 171 -2.32 4.71 27.38
N GLU A 172 -2.91 5.84 27.79
CA GLU A 172 -2.95 7.06 26.96
C GLU A 172 -1.54 7.53 26.58
N VAL A 173 -0.59 7.53 27.52
CA VAL A 173 0.81 7.89 27.25
C VAL A 173 1.47 6.92 26.28
N VAL A 174 1.21 5.62 26.40
CA VAL A 174 1.75 4.59 25.49
C VAL A 174 1.15 4.72 24.09
N LYS A 175 -0.15 5.01 23.96
CA LYS A 175 -0.81 5.22 22.67
C LYS A 175 -0.15 6.34 21.89
N GLU A 176 -0.05 7.53 22.50
CA GLU A 176 0.55 8.72 21.89
C GLU A 176 2.00 8.45 21.46
N TYR A 177 2.76 7.71 22.27
CA TYR A 177 4.13 7.38 21.91
C TYR A 177 4.23 6.40 20.73
N LEU A 178 3.37 5.37 20.69
CA LEU A 178 3.41 4.33 19.65
C LEU A 178 2.94 4.82 18.28
N VAL A 179 2.12 5.87 18.21
CA VAL A 179 1.84 6.58 16.94
C VAL A 179 2.97 7.52 16.52
N GLY A 180 3.99 7.71 17.36
CA GLY A 180 5.14 8.56 17.05
C GLY A 180 5.03 10.01 17.54
N ARG A 181 4.04 10.34 18.38
CA ARG A 181 3.95 11.67 19.01
C ARG A 181 5.07 11.86 20.01
N LYS A 182 5.46 13.11 20.21
CA LYS A 182 6.55 13.45 21.13
C LYS A 182 6.03 13.40 22.57
N VAL A 183 6.46 12.38 23.30
CA VAL A 183 6.18 12.22 24.73
C VAL A 183 7.46 12.41 25.53
N ASN A 184 7.39 13.21 26.60
CA ASN A 184 8.56 13.48 27.44
C ASN A 184 8.82 12.33 28.42
N VAL A 185 10.09 12.12 28.78
CA VAL A 185 10.49 11.05 29.72
C VAL A 185 9.83 11.25 31.09
N GLN A 186 9.66 12.50 31.55
CA GLN A 186 8.96 12.81 32.80
C GLN A 186 7.50 12.34 32.77
N THR A 187 6.81 12.43 31.64
CA THR A 187 5.43 11.95 31.48
C THR A 187 5.33 10.44 31.61
N PHE A 188 6.34 9.69 31.13
CA PHE A 188 6.41 8.25 31.37
C PHE A 188 6.66 7.91 32.84
N LYS A 189 7.57 8.65 33.49
CA LYS A 189 7.88 8.45 34.92
C LYS A 189 6.67 8.70 35.82
N SER A 190 5.85 9.72 35.52
CA SER A 190 4.65 10.01 36.31
C SER A 190 3.61 8.89 36.26
N VAL A 191 3.61 8.08 35.20
CA VAL A 191 2.74 6.89 35.06
C VAL A 191 3.46 5.57 35.38
N GLY A 192 4.63 5.63 36.02
CA GLY A 192 5.38 4.45 36.49
C GLY A 192 6.21 3.72 35.43
N ILE A 193 6.38 4.29 34.23
CA ILE A 193 7.15 3.68 33.13
C ILE A 193 8.56 4.31 33.07
N ASN A 194 9.60 3.51 33.29
CA ASN A 194 10.98 4.00 33.42
C ASN A 194 11.92 3.58 32.27
N ASN A 195 11.44 2.74 31.35
CA ASN A 195 12.25 2.07 30.33
C ASN A 195 12.10 2.68 28.93
N ILE A 196 11.56 3.90 28.82
CA ILE A 196 11.44 4.67 27.58
C ILE A 196 12.27 5.96 27.71
N ARG A 197 13.20 6.17 26.77
CA ARG A 197 14.22 7.23 26.87
C ARG A 197 14.23 8.20 25.68
N ALA A 198 13.65 7.81 24.54
CA ALA A 198 13.67 8.63 23.33
C ALA A 198 12.34 8.50 22.56
N SER A 199 11.81 9.65 22.13
CA SER A 199 10.68 9.76 21.19
C SER A 199 11.14 9.67 19.73
N LEU A 200 10.18 9.46 18.82
CA LEU A 200 10.41 9.47 17.38
C LEU A 200 11.04 10.81 16.91
N SER A 201 12.10 10.71 16.14
CA SER A 201 12.86 11.83 15.58
C SER A 201 13.42 11.47 14.21
N LYS A 202 13.94 12.45 13.48
CA LYS A 202 14.56 12.21 12.16
C LYS A 202 15.78 11.26 12.22
N SER A 203 16.53 11.29 13.33
CA SER A 203 17.75 10.49 13.48
C SER A 203 17.48 9.04 13.87
N ASN A 204 16.34 8.73 14.50
CA ASN A 204 16.02 7.38 14.97
C ASN A 204 14.84 6.72 14.23
N ALA A 205 14.13 7.44 13.37
CA ALA A 205 12.94 6.93 12.69
C ALA A 205 13.22 5.63 11.90
N GLU A 206 14.43 5.43 11.33
CA GLU A 206 14.76 4.19 10.62
C GLU A 206 14.89 3.01 11.58
N ASN A 207 15.55 3.23 12.71
CA ASN A 207 15.68 2.23 13.76
C ASN A 207 14.32 1.88 14.37
N ILE A 208 13.41 2.85 14.47
CA ILE A 208 12.04 2.62 14.92
C ILE A 208 11.28 1.75 13.91
N LEU A 209 11.31 2.09 12.61
CA LEU A 209 10.64 1.27 11.58
C LEU A 209 11.17 -0.17 11.59
N LYS A 210 12.50 -0.35 11.61
CA LYS A 210 13.13 -1.68 11.70
C LYS A 210 12.66 -2.44 12.94
N THR A 211 12.61 -1.76 14.10
CA THR A 211 12.13 -2.36 15.35
C THR A 211 10.68 -2.81 15.24
N VAL A 212 9.80 -2.00 14.63
CA VAL A 212 8.39 -2.34 14.44
C VAL A 212 8.23 -3.55 13.54
N LEU A 213 8.87 -3.54 12.37
CA LEU A 213 8.81 -4.63 11.40
C LEU A 213 9.28 -5.96 12.00
N SER A 214 10.47 -5.98 12.61
CA SER A 214 10.98 -7.17 13.30
C SER A 214 10.11 -7.61 14.46
N SER A 215 9.55 -6.67 15.24
CA SER A 215 8.64 -7.02 16.33
C SER A 215 7.38 -7.70 15.79
N LEU A 216 6.75 -7.16 14.75
CA LEU A 216 5.55 -7.74 14.15
C LEU A 216 5.84 -9.14 13.58
N HIS A 217 7.00 -9.34 12.95
CA HIS A 217 7.39 -10.66 12.47
C HIS A 217 7.56 -11.67 13.63
N ILE A 218 8.26 -11.29 14.71
CA ILE A 218 8.40 -12.13 15.92
C ILE A 218 7.04 -12.47 16.54
N LEU A 219 6.09 -11.54 16.50
CA LEU A 219 4.72 -11.71 17.00
C LEU A 219 3.84 -12.56 16.08
N GLY A 220 4.39 -13.09 14.97
CA GLY A 220 3.71 -14.03 14.09
C GLY A 220 2.82 -13.39 13.03
N PHE A 221 2.88 -12.06 12.86
CA PHE A 221 2.22 -11.43 11.72
C PHE A 221 2.92 -11.83 10.41
N LYS A 222 2.13 -12.03 9.35
CA LYS A 222 2.65 -12.43 8.02
C LYS A 222 3.49 -11.34 7.32
N GLY A 223 3.54 -10.15 7.88
CA GLY A 223 4.37 -9.04 7.42
C GLY A 223 3.57 -7.75 7.25
N VAL A 224 4.24 -6.74 6.71
CA VAL A 224 3.70 -5.40 6.50
C VAL A 224 3.79 -5.03 5.02
N VAL A 225 2.74 -4.42 4.48
CA VAL A 225 2.73 -3.84 3.14
C VAL A 225 2.68 -2.33 3.25
N LEU A 226 3.66 -1.65 2.68
CA LEU A 226 3.73 -0.20 2.60
C LEU A 226 3.47 0.22 1.16
N LEU A 227 2.36 0.92 0.94
CA LEU A 227 1.91 1.35 -0.38
C LEU A 227 1.97 2.86 -0.49
N PHE A 228 2.72 3.34 -1.49
CA PHE A 228 2.93 4.75 -1.77
C PHE A 228 2.36 5.07 -3.15
N ASP A 229 1.18 5.68 -3.18
CA ASP A 229 0.52 6.12 -4.42
C ASP A 229 0.95 7.54 -4.80
N GLU A 230 1.01 7.83 -6.10
CA GLU A 230 1.50 9.09 -6.64
C GLU A 230 0.36 10.12 -6.74
N ASN A 231 0.46 11.25 -6.04
CA ASN A 231 -0.28 12.49 -6.37
C ASN A 231 0.64 13.71 -6.50
N GLU A 232 1.79 13.69 -5.83
CA GLU A 232 2.79 14.72 -6.07
C GLU A 232 3.54 14.49 -7.38
N ARG A 233 3.69 15.57 -8.14
CA ARG A 233 4.72 15.71 -9.16
C ARG A 233 6.16 15.62 -8.59
N THR A 234 6.40 15.14 -7.37
CA THR A 234 7.73 15.13 -6.71
C THR A 234 8.76 14.44 -7.58
N LEU A 235 8.34 13.45 -8.36
CA LEU A 235 9.22 12.68 -9.23
C LEU A 235 9.13 13.08 -10.70
N SER A 236 8.18 13.94 -11.07
CA SER A 236 7.89 14.35 -12.47
C SER A 236 8.54 15.66 -12.89
N GLY A 237 9.38 16.23 -12.04
CA GLY A 237 9.99 17.54 -12.24
C GLY A 237 11.47 17.52 -11.94
N PHE A 238 12.22 16.59 -12.54
CA PHE A 238 13.66 16.79 -12.65
C PHE A 238 13.91 17.82 -13.78
N GLY A 239 13.63 19.11 -13.53
CA GLY A 239 14.11 20.21 -14.41
C GLY A 239 15.64 20.24 -14.47
N GLU A 240 16.29 21.15 -15.22
CA GLU A 240 17.77 21.17 -15.36
C GLU A 240 18.54 21.05 -14.03
N ARG A 241 18.00 21.60 -12.94
CA ARG A 241 18.50 21.40 -11.57
C ARG A 241 17.58 20.50 -10.78
N ILE A 242 18.16 19.53 -10.09
CA ILE A 242 17.38 18.69 -9.19
C ILE A 242 17.07 19.45 -7.91
N SER A 243 15.80 19.50 -7.52
CA SER A 243 15.42 20.11 -6.26
C SER A 243 15.99 19.29 -5.07
N ARG A 244 16.35 19.98 -3.99
CA ARG A 244 16.74 19.32 -2.72
C ARG A 244 15.65 18.36 -2.22
N ARG A 245 14.38 18.66 -2.53
CA ARG A 245 13.22 17.81 -2.20
C ARG A 245 13.34 16.44 -2.88
N ASN A 246 13.60 16.44 -4.19
CA ASN A 246 13.72 15.21 -4.97
C ASN A 246 14.97 14.41 -4.56
N GLN A 247 16.04 15.10 -4.12
CA GLN A 247 17.24 14.44 -3.57
C GLN A 247 16.96 13.67 -2.30
N LEU A 248 16.18 14.26 -1.39
CA LEU A 248 15.81 13.60 -0.16
C LEU A 248 14.87 12.41 -0.42
N ALA A 249 13.89 12.57 -1.32
CA ALA A 249 12.98 11.49 -1.72
C ALA A 249 13.72 10.31 -2.37
N ALA A 250 14.61 10.57 -3.34
CA ALA A 250 15.40 9.52 -3.98
C ALA A 250 16.32 8.80 -2.99
N ASN A 251 16.95 9.53 -2.05
CA ASN A 251 17.76 8.93 -0.99
C ASN A 251 16.93 8.07 -0.03
N LEU A 252 15.70 8.49 0.28
CA LEU A 252 14.77 7.70 1.08
C LEU A 252 14.43 6.38 0.37
N MET A 253 14.02 6.44 -0.90
CA MET A 253 13.72 5.25 -1.69
C MET A 253 14.93 4.30 -1.76
N ARG A 254 16.13 4.84 -1.99
CA ARG A 254 17.38 4.06 -1.99
C ARG A 254 17.59 3.33 -0.67
N ARG A 255 17.45 4.03 0.45
CA ARG A 255 17.61 3.43 1.80
C ARG A 255 16.59 2.33 2.05
N LEU A 256 15.37 2.46 1.55
CA LEU A 256 14.36 1.40 1.63
C LEU A 256 14.74 0.16 0.83
N ILE A 257 15.23 0.35 -0.40
CA ILE A 257 15.69 -0.77 -1.24
C ILE A 257 16.91 -1.46 -0.61
N ASP A 258 17.88 -0.70 -0.13
CA ASP A 258 19.05 -1.23 0.57
C ASP A 258 18.63 -1.97 1.85
N GLY A 259 17.66 -1.44 2.60
CA GLY A 259 17.11 -2.06 3.80
C GLY A 259 16.46 -3.43 3.52
N CYS A 260 15.73 -3.55 2.40
CA CYS A 260 15.17 -4.83 1.96
C CYS A 260 16.28 -5.82 1.56
N SER A 261 17.27 -5.35 0.79
CA SER A 261 18.33 -6.19 0.23
C SER A 261 19.32 -6.68 1.29
N SER A 262 19.58 -5.88 2.32
CA SER A 262 20.49 -6.23 3.43
C SER A 262 19.83 -7.10 4.51
N GLY A 263 18.52 -7.35 4.43
CA GLY A 263 17.75 -8.00 5.50
C GLY A 263 17.55 -7.12 6.74
N ALA A 264 17.86 -5.82 6.67
CA ALA A 264 17.65 -4.90 7.78
C ALA A 264 16.17 -4.53 7.99
N LEU A 265 15.35 -4.68 6.95
CA LEU A 265 13.90 -4.62 7.03
C LEU A 265 13.36 -6.05 6.92
N GLU A 266 12.60 -6.46 7.92
CA GLU A 266 12.11 -7.84 8.05
C GLU A 266 10.62 -7.89 7.74
N GLY A 267 10.20 -8.87 6.92
CA GLY A 267 8.79 -9.11 6.65
C GLY A 267 8.05 -7.91 6.07
N VAL A 268 8.63 -7.22 5.08
CA VAL A 268 8.00 -6.04 4.45
C VAL A 268 7.97 -6.07 2.92
N LEU A 269 6.80 -5.80 2.35
CA LEU A 269 6.63 -5.46 0.94
C LEU A 269 6.43 -3.95 0.81
N ILE A 270 7.30 -3.29 0.06
CA ILE A 270 7.19 -1.86 -0.22
C ILE A 270 6.83 -1.69 -1.69
N VAL A 271 5.80 -0.90 -1.98
CA VAL A 271 5.36 -0.63 -3.35
C VAL A 271 5.20 0.86 -3.57
N PHE A 272 5.94 1.39 -4.54
CA PHE A 272 5.79 2.75 -5.04
C PHE A 272 5.05 2.72 -6.37
N SER A 273 4.01 3.52 -6.55
CA SER A 273 3.55 3.87 -7.89
C SER A 273 4.37 5.04 -8.42
N VAL A 274 4.77 5.01 -9.69
CA VAL A 274 5.56 6.07 -10.32
C VAL A 274 5.06 6.37 -11.73
N LEU A 275 5.36 7.57 -12.21
CA LEU A 275 5.06 7.99 -13.58
C LEU A 275 6.03 7.37 -14.60
N PRO A 276 5.68 7.32 -15.90
CA PRO A 276 6.58 6.85 -16.94
C PRO A 276 7.89 7.65 -16.95
N ASP A 277 8.96 7.00 -17.40
CA ASP A 277 10.31 7.54 -17.48
C ASP A 277 10.93 7.88 -16.12
N PHE A 278 10.29 7.51 -15.01
CA PHE A 278 10.82 7.73 -13.67
C PHE A 278 12.24 7.15 -13.54
N ILE A 279 12.43 5.93 -14.02
CA ILE A 279 13.72 5.24 -13.95
C ILE A 279 14.76 5.93 -14.82
N SER A 280 14.41 6.33 -16.04
CA SER A 280 15.29 7.08 -16.95
C SER A 280 15.69 8.42 -16.36
N GLN A 281 14.76 9.10 -15.68
CA GLN A 281 15.01 10.36 -15.00
C GLN A 281 15.91 10.19 -13.78
N VAL A 282 15.72 9.11 -13.00
CA VAL A 282 16.57 8.75 -11.86
C VAL A 282 17.96 8.32 -12.33
N ALA A 283 18.07 7.53 -13.40
CA ALA A 283 19.32 7.05 -13.99
C ALA A 283 20.32 8.17 -14.28
N ASN A 284 19.84 9.21 -14.96
CA ASN A 284 20.67 10.31 -15.40
C ASN A 284 21.09 11.26 -14.25
N ARG A 285 20.56 11.08 -13.04
CA ARG A 285 20.55 12.11 -11.99
C ARG A 285 20.86 11.61 -10.58
N TYR A 286 20.67 10.32 -10.32
CA TYR A 286 20.88 9.62 -9.06
C TYR A 286 21.41 8.23 -9.29
N GLU A 287 22.67 8.15 -9.69
CA GLU A 287 23.34 6.88 -10.00
C GLU A 287 23.20 5.85 -8.87
N ALA A 288 23.27 6.26 -7.61
CA ALA A 288 23.13 5.35 -6.47
C ALA A 288 21.76 4.66 -6.44
N LEU A 289 20.66 5.37 -6.63
CA LEU A 289 19.32 4.79 -6.71
C LEU A 289 19.15 4.01 -8.02
N ALA A 290 19.64 4.58 -9.12
CA ALA A 290 19.59 3.97 -10.44
C ALA A 290 20.26 2.60 -10.46
N GLN A 291 21.47 2.44 -9.93
CA GLN A 291 22.14 1.14 -9.83
C GLN A 291 21.28 0.08 -9.14
N ARG A 292 20.46 0.45 -8.15
CA ARG A 292 19.57 -0.51 -7.46
C ARG A 292 18.32 -0.82 -8.28
N LEU A 293 17.93 0.07 -9.20
CA LEU A 293 16.80 -0.08 -10.11
C LEU A 293 17.18 -0.70 -11.48
N GLN A 294 18.42 -0.47 -11.95
CA GLN A 294 18.94 -0.73 -13.30
C GLN A 294 19.70 -2.05 -13.45
N ILE A 295 19.94 -2.81 -12.38
CA ILE A 295 20.59 -4.15 -12.44
C ILE A 295 19.81 -5.15 -13.34
N VAL A 296 18.77 -4.74 -14.07
CA VAL A 296 17.86 -5.64 -14.77
C VAL A 296 17.49 -5.28 -16.22
N GLN A 297 17.85 -4.11 -16.74
CA GLN A 297 17.48 -3.75 -18.11
C GLN A 297 18.61 -4.08 -19.09
N GLY A 298 18.75 -5.36 -19.43
CA GLY A 298 19.27 -5.74 -20.75
C GLY A 298 18.18 -5.49 -21.78
N GLU A 299 18.50 -4.77 -22.85
CA GLU A 299 17.57 -4.09 -23.78
C GLU A 299 16.47 -4.92 -24.45
N ASN A 300 16.32 -6.24 -24.23
CA ASN A 300 15.31 -7.02 -24.97
C ASN A 300 14.94 -8.39 -24.38
N LYS A 301 14.68 -8.52 -23.07
CA LYS A 301 14.13 -9.78 -22.53
C LYS A 301 13.05 -9.54 -21.47
N CYS A 302 11.98 -10.34 -21.57
CA CYS A 302 10.83 -10.36 -20.67
C CYS A 302 11.20 -10.03 -19.21
N VAL A 303 10.59 -8.97 -18.70
CA VAL A 303 10.80 -8.48 -17.33
C VAL A 303 10.06 -9.42 -16.38
N GLY A 304 10.73 -10.36 -15.72
CA GLY A 304 10.03 -11.20 -14.72
C GLY A 304 9.38 -10.38 -13.60
N TRP A 305 8.26 -10.84 -13.03
CA TRP A 305 7.60 -10.16 -11.90
C TRP A 305 8.43 -10.09 -10.60
N ARG A 306 9.58 -10.78 -10.57
CA ARG A 306 10.58 -10.73 -9.49
C ARG A 306 11.32 -9.40 -9.44
N LEU A 307 11.35 -8.67 -10.55
CA LEU A 307 12.16 -7.47 -10.68
C LEU A 307 11.55 -6.30 -9.89
N PRO A 308 12.35 -5.32 -9.45
CA PRO A 308 11.83 -4.17 -8.73
C PRO A 308 10.86 -3.35 -9.57
N LEU A 309 11.18 -3.09 -10.84
CA LEU A 309 10.32 -2.33 -11.75
C LEU A 309 9.28 -3.23 -12.44
N GLN A 310 8.02 -2.83 -12.36
CA GLN A 310 6.87 -3.49 -12.98
C GLN A 310 6.05 -2.44 -13.74
N LYS A 311 5.92 -2.59 -15.05
CA LYS A 311 5.02 -1.72 -15.83
C LYS A 311 3.59 -2.21 -15.69
N VAL A 312 2.63 -1.31 -15.49
CA VAL A 312 1.20 -1.70 -15.34
C VAL A 312 0.71 -2.53 -16.52
N ASP A 313 1.12 -2.16 -17.74
CA ASP A 313 0.72 -2.89 -18.94
C ASP A 313 1.38 -4.27 -19.04
N PHE A 314 2.52 -4.49 -18.39
CA PHE A 314 3.15 -5.82 -18.31
C PHE A 314 2.49 -6.71 -17.24
N VAL A 315 1.98 -6.10 -16.18
CA VAL A 315 1.25 -6.79 -15.12
C VAL A 315 -0.13 -7.26 -15.61
N ASN A 316 -0.76 -6.49 -16.49
CA ASN A 316 -2.08 -6.81 -17.03
C ASN A 316 -1.98 -7.71 -18.28
N THR A 317 -2.49 -8.93 -18.16
CA THR A 317 -2.47 -9.94 -19.25
C THR A 317 -3.30 -9.57 -20.48
N LEU A 318 -4.19 -8.59 -20.36
CA LEU A 318 -5.07 -8.13 -21.44
C LEU A 318 -4.65 -6.75 -21.97
N SER A 319 -3.44 -6.29 -21.65
CA SER A 319 -2.95 -4.98 -22.08
C SER A 319 -2.85 -4.82 -23.59
N GLU A 320 -2.61 -5.90 -24.33
CA GLU A 320 -2.51 -5.88 -25.80
C GLU A 320 -3.86 -6.05 -26.51
N ASP A 321 -4.87 -6.65 -25.85
CA ASP A 321 -6.21 -6.82 -26.41
C ASP A 321 -7.21 -5.85 -25.75
N HIS A 322 -7.17 -4.60 -26.22
CA HIS A 322 -8.02 -3.52 -25.70
C HIS A 322 -9.52 -3.83 -25.82
N LYS A 323 -9.94 -4.59 -26.84
CA LYS A 323 -11.34 -4.93 -27.07
C LYS A 323 -11.81 -5.97 -26.06
N LEU A 324 -11.03 -7.03 -25.86
CA LEU A 324 -11.33 -8.04 -24.85
C LEU A 324 -11.29 -7.45 -23.44
N PHE A 325 -10.29 -6.61 -23.14
CA PHE A 325 -10.22 -5.87 -21.89
C PHE A 325 -11.50 -5.08 -21.63
N MET A 326 -11.95 -4.28 -22.62
CA MET A 326 -13.17 -3.48 -22.51
C MET A 326 -14.40 -4.36 -22.26
N VAL A 327 -14.58 -5.43 -23.03
CA VAL A 327 -15.73 -6.35 -22.85
C VAL A 327 -15.73 -6.94 -21.44
N LYS A 328 -14.57 -7.39 -20.94
CA LYS A 328 -14.43 -7.93 -19.58
C LYS A 328 -14.69 -6.88 -18.50
N MET A 329 -14.28 -5.63 -18.75
CA MET A 329 -14.56 -4.50 -17.84
C MET A 329 -16.05 -4.22 -17.76
N VAL A 330 -16.75 -4.16 -18.91
CA VAL A 330 -18.21 -4.03 -18.95
C VAL A 330 -18.87 -5.17 -18.18
N GLU A 331 -18.47 -6.43 -18.41
CA GLU A 331 -18.99 -7.59 -17.67
C GLU A 331 -18.80 -7.45 -16.15
N ALA A 332 -17.64 -6.98 -15.70
CA ALA A 332 -17.35 -6.80 -14.28
C ALA A 332 -18.24 -5.72 -13.63
N TYR A 333 -18.37 -4.56 -14.27
CA TYR A 333 -19.23 -3.48 -13.78
C TYR A 333 -20.72 -3.83 -13.83
N LEU A 334 -21.18 -4.52 -14.88
CA LEU A 334 -22.58 -4.96 -14.93
C LEU A 334 -22.88 -6.01 -13.85
N ARG A 335 -21.94 -6.93 -13.54
CA ARG A 335 -22.08 -7.85 -12.39
C ARG A 335 -22.24 -7.10 -11.07
N LEU A 336 -21.48 -6.03 -10.87
CA LEU A 336 -21.61 -5.15 -9.70
C LEU A 336 -23.03 -4.52 -9.64
N ALA A 337 -23.57 -4.11 -10.80
CA ALA A 337 -24.86 -3.47 -10.91
C ALA A 337 -26.07 -4.44 -10.94
N GLN A 338 -25.84 -5.76 -10.97
CA GLN A 338 -26.90 -6.77 -11.05
C GLN A 338 -27.91 -6.67 -9.92
N ASN A 339 -27.46 -6.26 -8.74
CA ASN A 339 -28.30 -6.12 -7.54
C ASN A 339 -29.31 -4.95 -7.62
N PHE A 340 -29.21 -4.09 -8.63
CA PHE A 340 -30.12 -2.94 -8.81
C PHE A 340 -31.29 -3.22 -9.75
N GLY A 341 -31.35 -4.39 -10.41
CA GLY A 341 -32.46 -4.73 -11.30
C GLY A 341 -32.54 -3.89 -12.58
N ILE A 342 -31.47 -3.17 -12.93
CA ILE A 342 -31.40 -2.25 -14.07
C ILE A 342 -30.91 -2.92 -15.38
N LEU A 343 -30.51 -4.20 -15.31
CA LEU A 343 -29.82 -4.90 -16.39
C LEU A 343 -30.81 -5.55 -17.38
N ASN A 344 -30.61 -5.27 -18.66
CA ASN A 344 -31.19 -6.02 -19.77
C ASN A 344 -30.17 -6.09 -20.94
N ASP A 345 -30.43 -6.95 -21.93
CA ASP A 345 -29.52 -7.16 -23.07
C ASP A 345 -29.32 -5.88 -23.89
N ASP A 346 -30.36 -5.05 -24.01
CA ASP A 346 -30.29 -3.77 -24.71
C ASP A 346 -29.32 -2.79 -24.03
N PHE A 347 -29.37 -2.68 -22.71
CA PHE A 347 -28.47 -1.83 -21.93
C PHE A 347 -27.03 -2.33 -22.00
N LYS A 348 -26.81 -3.65 -21.91
CA LYS A 348 -25.46 -4.22 -22.12
C LYS A 348 -24.91 -3.85 -23.49
N LYS A 349 -25.74 -3.92 -24.54
CA LYS A 349 -25.36 -3.55 -25.90
C LYS A 349 -25.04 -2.05 -26.01
N GLU A 350 -25.88 -1.19 -25.43
CA GLU A 350 -25.68 0.26 -25.38
C GLU A 350 -24.34 0.64 -24.72
N VAL A 351 -24.02 0.01 -23.58
CA VAL A 351 -22.74 0.22 -22.87
C VAL A 351 -21.56 -0.21 -23.75
N ILE A 352 -21.63 -1.39 -24.38
CA ILE A 352 -20.58 -1.89 -25.27
C ILE A 352 -20.38 -0.95 -26.46
N ASP A 353 -21.45 -0.48 -27.11
CA ASP A 353 -21.39 0.42 -28.26
C ASP A 353 -20.75 1.76 -27.87
N THR A 354 -21.12 2.31 -26.72
CA THR A 354 -20.53 3.54 -26.18
C THR A 354 -19.04 3.34 -25.85
N CYS A 355 -18.67 2.24 -25.21
CA CYS A 355 -17.27 1.91 -24.91
C CYS A 355 -16.42 1.70 -26.18
N ASN A 356 -17.00 1.11 -27.24
CA ASN A 356 -16.32 1.02 -28.54
C ASN A 356 -16.03 2.41 -29.13
N MET A 357 -16.92 3.38 -28.95
CA MET A 357 -16.66 4.77 -29.36
C MET A 357 -15.52 5.40 -28.55
N VAL A 358 -15.46 5.12 -27.24
CA VAL A 358 -14.35 5.59 -26.38
C VAL A 358 -13.01 5.01 -26.85
N LEU A 359 -12.94 3.71 -27.13
CA LEU A 359 -11.72 3.07 -27.65
C LEU A 359 -11.27 3.66 -28.99
N ARG A 360 -12.20 3.98 -29.90
CA ARG A 360 -11.86 4.61 -31.19
C ARG A 360 -11.31 6.03 -31.02
N ARG A 361 -11.72 6.76 -29.98
CA ARG A 361 -11.29 8.15 -29.71
C ARG A 361 -9.98 8.21 -28.91
N ASN A 362 -9.68 7.20 -28.11
CA ASN A 362 -8.50 7.16 -27.23
C ASN A 362 -7.45 6.16 -27.76
N ILE A 363 -6.40 6.68 -28.41
CA ILE A 363 -5.28 5.89 -28.93
C ILE A 363 -4.19 5.67 -27.85
N SER A 364 -4.33 6.26 -26.66
CA SER A 364 -3.32 6.25 -25.58
C SER A 364 -3.72 5.41 -24.37
N SER A 365 -2.75 5.18 -23.46
CA SER A 365 -2.88 4.40 -22.22
C SER A 365 -3.93 4.91 -21.21
N GLY A 366 -4.54 6.07 -21.44
CA GLY A 366 -5.59 6.64 -20.59
C GLY A 366 -6.98 6.04 -20.79
N TYR A 367 -7.15 5.18 -21.81
CA TYR A 367 -8.47 4.64 -22.19
C TYR A 367 -9.16 3.89 -21.04
N LYS A 368 -8.40 3.17 -20.19
CA LYS A 368 -8.95 2.37 -19.06
C LYS A 368 -9.75 3.26 -18.09
N ARG A 369 -9.25 4.45 -17.77
CA ARG A 369 -9.94 5.41 -16.90
C ARG A 369 -11.21 5.97 -17.53
N GLU A 370 -11.15 6.29 -18.82
CA GLU A 370 -12.32 6.83 -19.53
C GLU A 370 -13.41 5.77 -19.72
N LEU A 371 -13.03 4.50 -19.95
CA LEU A 371 -13.96 3.37 -19.91
C LEU A 371 -14.63 3.24 -18.54
N ALA A 372 -13.85 3.25 -17.45
CA ALA A 372 -14.37 3.18 -16.08
C ALA A 372 -15.42 4.25 -15.80
N LYS A 373 -15.11 5.51 -16.13
CA LYS A 373 -16.03 6.64 -15.98
C LYS A 373 -17.29 6.43 -16.80
N THR A 374 -17.14 6.13 -18.09
CA THR A 374 -18.27 5.94 -19.02
C THR A 374 -19.23 4.88 -18.51
N ILE A 375 -18.72 3.70 -18.14
CA ILE A 375 -19.55 2.60 -17.65
C ILE A 375 -20.25 2.99 -16.34
N ALA A 376 -19.52 3.59 -15.39
CA ALA A 376 -20.09 4.03 -14.12
C ALA A 376 -21.18 5.10 -14.30
N THR A 377 -20.97 6.08 -15.18
CA THR A 377 -21.96 7.12 -15.50
C THR A 377 -23.23 6.51 -16.09
N MET A 378 -23.11 5.62 -17.08
CA MET A 378 -24.26 4.96 -17.69
C MET A 378 -25.06 4.12 -16.67
N ILE A 379 -24.37 3.41 -15.78
CA ILE A 379 -25.02 2.66 -14.69
C ILE A 379 -25.79 3.62 -13.79
N LEU A 380 -25.17 4.72 -13.33
CA LEU A 380 -25.80 5.70 -12.44
C LEU A 380 -27.00 6.40 -13.09
N GLU A 381 -26.92 6.72 -14.38
CA GLU A 381 -28.03 7.33 -15.14
C GLU A 381 -29.20 6.36 -15.28
N ARG A 382 -28.93 5.07 -15.49
CA ARG A 382 -29.96 4.04 -15.58
C ARG A 382 -30.65 3.72 -14.24
N MET A 383 -30.00 4.07 -13.12
CA MET A 383 -30.54 3.91 -11.78
C MET A 383 -31.46 5.06 -11.33
N ARG A 384 -31.43 6.19 -12.03
CA ARG A 384 -32.34 7.33 -11.82
C ARG A 384 -33.66 7.06 -12.54
#